data_AF-A0A522EAQ1-F1
#
_entry.id   AF-A0A522EAQ1-F1
#
_cell.length_a   1.000
_cell.length_b   1.000
_cell.length_c   1.000
_cell.angle_alpha   90.00
_cell.angle_beta   90.00
_cell.angle_gamma   90.00
#
_symmetry.space_group_name_H-M   'P 1'
#
loop_
_entity.id
_entity.type
_entity.pdbx_description
1 polymer ?
#
loop_
_entity_poly.entity_id
_entity_poly.type
_entity_poly.pdbx_seq_one_letter_code
_entity_poly.pdbx_strand_id
1 'polypeptide(L)'
;MALAALNFVFYFFNKPNQFTYPYLAIAGYTTFAVMFALLIQEAVRGENEFINLILGNTILRFFGKISYGFYIFHWPVYIILYAFVDGWVRSLLALSETGIAIISSLILTLIGLSISIISYYGFERHFLKMKKAFN
;
A
#
# COMPACT_ATOMS: atom_id res chain seq x y z
N MET A 1 13.26 -12.90 7.13
CA MET A 1 12.23 -13.83 6.61
C MET A 1 11.62 -14.72 7.70
N ALA A 2 12.42 -15.33 8.60
CA ALA A 2 11.89 -16.16 9.69
C ALA A 2 10.85 -15.46 10.58
N LEU A 3 11.07 -14.18 10.92
CA LEU A 3 10.11 -13.37 11.69
C LEU A 3 8.77 -13.13 10.97
N ALA A 4 8.81 -12.97 9.65
CA ALA A 4 7.59 -12.80 8.83
C ALA A 4 6.77 -14.09 8.79
N ALA A 5 7.45 -15.23 8.59
CA ALA A 5 6.84 -16.55 8.65
C ALA A 5 6.25 -16.84 10.03
N LEU A 6 6.96 -16.48 11.09
CA LEU A 6 6.50 -16.59 12.47
C LEU A 6 5.19 -15.81 12.68
N ASN A 7 5.12 -14.56 12.23
CA ASN A 7 3.91 -13.72 12.31
C ASN A 7 2.72 -14.34 11.53
N PHE A 8 2.99 -14.86 10.33
CA PHE A 8 1.99 -15.52 9.50
C PHE A 8 1.44 -16.79 10.16
N VAL A 9 2.31 -17.61 10.75
CA VAL A 9 1.94 -18.80 11.52
C VAL A 9 1.08 -18.42 12.74
N PHE A 10 1.49 -17.40 13.50
CA PHE A 10 0.76 -16.95 14.68
C PHE A 10 -0.61 -16.31 14.37
N TYR A 11 -0.77 -15.68 13.19
CA TYR A 11 -2.07 -15.21 12.72
C TYR A 11 -3.06 -16.37 12.57
N PHE A 12 -2.66 -17.49 11.97
CA PHE A 12 -3.52 -18.67 11.82
C PHE A 12 -3.86 -19.32 13.17
N PHE A 13 -2.93 -19.32 14.13
CA PHE A 13 -3.19 -19.80 15.49
C PHE A 13 -4.15 -18.92 16.30
N ASN A 14 -4.22 -17.61 16.02
CA ASN A 14 -5.14 -16.69 16.70
C ASN A 14 -6.52 -16.61 16.06
N LYS A 15 -6.67 -17.03 14.80
CA LYS A 15 -7.95 -17.05 14.09
C LYS A 15 -9.08 -17.80 14.83
N PRO A 16 -8.84 -18.97 15.45
CA PRO A 16 -9.86 -19.67 16.25
C PRO A 16 -10.26 -18.92 17.52
N ASN A 17 -9.37 -18.09 18.08
CA ASN A 17 -9.57 -17.39 19.36
C ASN A 17 -10.23 -16.01 19.21
N GLN A 18 -10.89 -15.74 18.08
CA GLN A 18 -11.60 -14.48 17.77
C GLN A 18 -10.79 -13.20 18.00
N PHE A 19 -9.45 -13.26 17.90
CA PHE A 19 -8.57 -12.11 18.15
C PHE A 19 -8.72 -11.47 19.55
N THR A 20 -9.17 -12.24 20.55
CA THR A 20 -9.43 -11.76 21.92
C THR A 20 -8.18 -11.23 22.63
N TYR A 21 -7.00 -11.72 22.25
CA TYR A 21 -5.72 -11.20 22.74
C TYR A 21 -5.29 -9.99 21.89
N PRO A 22 -4.75 -8.90 22.49
CA PRO A 22 -4.16 -7.78 21.75
C PRO A 22 -2.81 -8.15 21.08
N TYR A 23 -2.70 -9.39 20.61
CA TYR A 23 -1.54 -9.98 19.96
C TYR A 23 -1.15 -9.19 18.70
N LEU A 24 -2.12 -8.84 17.85
CA LEU A 24 -1.83 -8.09 16.62
C LEU A 24 -1.18 -6.74 16.96
N ALA A 25 -1.65 -6.09 18.02
CA ALA A 25 -1.13 -4.80 18.48
C ALA A 25 0.29 -4.91 19.03
N ILE A 26 0.59 -5.93 19.83
CA ILE A 26 1.87 -6.04 20.54
C ILE A 26 2.90 -6.85 19.75
N ALA A 27 2.55 -8.06 19.32
CA ALA A 27 3.46 -8.97 18.64
C ALA A 27 3.39 -8.80 17.12
N GLY A 28 2.20 -8.62 16.55
CA GLY A 28 1.99 -8.48 15.11
C GLY A 28 2.73 -7.25 14.55
N TYR A 29 2.38 -6.06 15.03
CA TYR A 29 2.99 -4.80 14.57
C TYR A 29 4.49 -4.73 14.87
N THR A 30 4.93 -5.14 16.06
CA THR A 30 6.35 -5.15 16.41
C THR A 30 7.15 -6.07 15.47
N THR A 31 6.63 -7.27 15.17
CA THR A 31 7.33 -8.20 14.30
C THR A 31 7.38 -7.70 12.85
N PHE A 32 6.32 -7.04 12.38
CA PHE A 32 6.34 -6.34 11.08
C PHE A 32 7.33 -5.18 11.07
N ALA A 33 7.39 -4.37 12.13
CA ALA A 33 8.35 -3.28 12.24
C ALA A 33 9.80 -3.78 12.16
N VAL A 34 10.12 -4.85 12.90
CA VAL A 34 11.45 -5.49 12.84
C VAL A 34 11.73 -6.05 11.44
N MET A 35 10.75 -6.73 10.83
CA MET A 35 10.89 -7.24 9.46
C MET A 35 11.20 -6.12 8.46
N PHE A 36 10.45 -5.01 8.48
CA PHE A 36 10.70 -3.88 7.59
C PHE A 36 12.04 -3.20 7.87
N ALA A 37 12.44 -3.07 9.13
CA ALA A 37 13.76 -2.54 9.49
C ALA A 37 14.89 -3.40 8.90
N LEU A 38 14.80 -4.72 9.00
CA LEU A 38 15.76 -5.64 8.39
C LEU A 38 15.75 -5.55 6.85
N LEU A 39 14.58 -5.45 6.22
CA LEU A 39 14.48 -5.27 4.76
C LEU A 39 15.13 -3.97 4.30
N ILE A 40 14.94 -2.87 5.04
CA ILE A 40 15.59 -1.59 4.75
C ILE A 40 17.10 -1.71 4.93
N GLN A 41 17.57 -2.35 6.00
CA GLN A 41 19.00 -2.59 6.21
C GLN A 41 19.62 -3.36 5.05
N GLU A 42 18.98 -4.44 4.59
CA GLU A 42 19.48 -5.21 3.45
C GLU A 42 19.46 -4.42 2.14
N ALA A 43 18.40 -3.65 1.89
CA ALA A 43 18.31 -2.78 0.72
C ALA A 43 19.40 -1.69 0.71
N VAL A 44 19.85 -1.23 1.88
CA VAL A 44 20.93 -0.23 2.00
C VAL A 44 22.31 -0.86 1.84
N ARG A 45 22.53 -2.05 2.42
CA ARG A 45 23.81 -2.77 2.28
C ARG A 45 24.03 -3.25 0.85
N GLY A 46 22.97 -3.72 0.19
CA GLY A 46 23.02 -4.20 -1.17
C GLY A 46 23.81 -5.51 -1.33
N GLU A 47 24.03 -6.26 -0.26
CA GLU A 47 24.80 -7.52 -0.28
C GLU A 47 23.99 -8.69 -0.84
N ASN A 48 22.66 -8.64 -0.75
CA ASN A 48 21.78 -9.72 -1.20
C ASN A 48 21.21 -9.46 -2.60
N GLU A 49 21.70 -10.20 -3.60
CA GLU A 49 21.29 -10.06 -5.01
C GLU A 49 19.79 -10.25 -5.23
N PHE A 50 19.15 -11.18 -4.51
CA PHE A 50 17.71 -11.44 -4.65
C PHE A 50 16.87 -10.26 -4.13
N ILE A 51 17.23 -9.73 -2.97
CA ILE A 51 16.55 -8.55 -2.40
C ILE A 51 16.74 -7.35 -3.31
N ASN A 52 17.94 -7.14 -3.85
CA ASN A 52 18.24 -6.05 -4.77
C ASN A 52 17.47 -6.17 -6.08
N LEU A 53 17.34 -7.38 -6.63
CA LEU A 53 16.57 -7.61 -7.86
C LEU A 53 15.10 -7.23 -7.69
N ILE A 54 14.50 -7.62 -6.56
CA ILE A 54 13.08 -7.33 -6.27
C ILE A 54 12.91 -5.85 -5.91
N LEU A 55 13.55 -5.38 -4.84
CA LEU A 55 13.33 -4.02 -4.33
C LEU A 55 13.94 -2.94 -5.23
N GLY A 56 14.95 -3.28 -6.01
CA GLY A 56 15.54 -2.43 -7.04
C GLY A 56 14.76 -2.40 -8.35
N ASN A 57 13.68 -3.17 -8.49
CA ASN A 57 12.85 -3.17 -9.70
C ASN A 57 12.27 -1.77 -9.95
N THR A 58 12.37 -1.29 -11.19
CA THR A 58 11.90 0.04 -11.60
C THR A 58 10.42 0.27 -11.30
N ILE A 59 9.57 -0.76 -11.43
CA ILE A 59 8.14 -0.69 -11.12
C ILE A 59 7.93 -0.47 -9.61
N LEU A 60 8.57 -1.27 -8.77
CA LEU A 60 8.47 -1.12 -7.30
C LEU A 60 9.01 0.24 -6.84
N ARG A 61 10.11 0.71 -7.42
CA ARG A 61 10.63 2.06 -7.15
C ARG A 61 9.68 3.17 -7.61
N PHE A 62 8.97 2.97 -8.72
CA PHE A 62 7.95 3.91 -9.18
C PHE A 62 6.78 4.00 -8.19
N PHE A 63 6.22 2.86 -7.79
CA PHE A 63 5.15 2.84 -6.78
C PHE A 63 5.62 3.41 -5.44
N GLY A 64 6.87 3.15 -5.02
CA GLY A 64 7.44 3.74 -3.83
C GLY A 64 7.44 5.28 -3.85
N LYS A 65 7.74 5.90 -5.00
CA LYS A 65 7.74 7.37 -5.16
C LYS A 65 6.36 8.00 -4.98
N ILE A 66 5.32 7.36 -5.49
CA ILE A 66 3.94 7.88 -5.44
C ILE A 66 3.15 7.40 -4.22
N SER A 67 3.73 6.51 -3.41
CA SER A 67 3.06 5.84 -2.28
C SER A 67 2.50 6.82 -1.25
N TYR A 68 3.24 7.90 -0.96
CA TYR A 68 2.82 8.93 -0.02
C TYR A 68 1.55 9.65 -0.51
N GLY A 69 1.55 10.10 -1.76
CA GLY A 69 0.35 10.69 -2.38
C GLY A 69 -0.83 9.72 -2.36
N PHE A 70 -0.59 8.44 -2.70
CA PHE A 70 -1.65 7.44 -2.71
C PHE A 70 -2.25 7.18 -1.34
N TYR A 71 -1.43 7.10 -0.30
CA TYR A 71 -1.89 7.02 1.09
C TYR A 71 -2.83 8.18 1.45
N ILE A 72 -2.53 9.40 1.00
CA ILE A 72 -3.39 10.57 1.26
C ILE A 72 -4.68 10.52 0.43
N PHE A 73 -4.58 10.24 -0.87
CA PHE A 73 -5.70 10.44 -1.78
C PHE A 73 -6.67 9.26 -1.87
N HIS A 74 -6.25 8.02 -1.61
CA HIS A 74 -7.12 6.86 -1.82
C HIS A 74 -8.41 6.93 -0.99
N TRP A 75 -8.34 7.37 0.27
CA TRP A 75 -9.49 7.41 1.18
C TRP A 75 -10.47 8.56 0.86
N PRO A 76 -10.03 9.81 0.67
CA PRO A 76 -10.92 10.89 0.19
C PRO A 76 -11.56 10.58 -1.16
N VAL A 77 -10.80 10.04 -2.12
CA VAL A 77 -11.32 9.63 -3.42
C VAL A 77 -12.42 8.60 -3.26
N TYR A 78 -12.19 7.59 -2.41
CA TYR A 78 -13.20 6.58 -2.13
C TYR A 78 -14.47 7.20 -1.55
N ILE A 79 -14.37 8.00 -0.48
CA ILE A 79 -15.56 8.56 0.18
C ILE A 79 -16.36 9.48 -0.74
N ILE A 80 -15.67 10.32 -1.53
CA ILE A 80 -16.33 11.33 -2.36
C ILE A 80 -16.95 10.68 -3.60
N LEU A 81 -16.26 9.72 -4.23
CA LEU A 81 -16.66 9.21 -5.55
C LEU A 81 -17.34 7.84 -5.50
N TYR A 82 -17.29 7.10 -4.39
CA TYR A 82 -17.80 5.72 -4.34
C TYR A 82 -19.27 5.63 -4.75
N ALA A 83 -20.16 6.44 -4.18
CA ALA A 83 -21.59 6.37 -4.50
C ALA A 83 -21.88 6.65 -5.99
N PHE A 84 -21.12 7.57 -6.61
CA PHE A 84 -21.26 7.88 -8.03
C PHE A 84 -20.75 6.75 -8.92
N VAL A 85 -19.56 6.22 -8.64
CA VAL A 85 -18.96 5.13 -9.41
C VAL A 85 -19.78 3.85 -9.26
N ASP A 86 -20.22 3.51 -8.05
CA ASP A 86 -21.03 2.33 -7.77
C ASP A 86 -22.37 2.38 -8.52
N GLY A 87 -23.07 3.51 -8.49
CA GLY A 87 -24.30 3.72 -9.27
C GLY A 87 -24.07 3.65 -10.77
N TRP A 88 -22.98 4.23 -11.27
CA TRP A 88 -22.61 4.18 -12.69
C TRP A 88 -22.31 2.74 -13.15
N VAL A 89 -21.53 1.98 -12.39
CA VAL A 89 -21.21 0.57 -12.67
C VAL A 89 -22.48 -0.28 -12.68
N ARG A 90 -23.39 -0.09 -11.71
CA ARG A 90 -24.70 -0.76 -11.66
C ARG A 90 -25.55 -0.50 -12.89
N SER A 91 -25.53 0.74 -13.38
CA SER A 91 -26.33 1.13 -14.55
C SER A 91 -25.82 0.53 -15.87
N LEU A 92 -24.52 0.22 -15.94
CA LEU A 92 -23.87 -0.27 -17.16
C LEU A 92 -23.70 -1.79 -17.20
N LEU A 93 -23.48 -2.43 -16.05
CA LEU A 93 -23.10 -3.83 -15.97
C LEU A 93 -24.12 -4.61 -15.13
N ALA A 94 -24.67 -5.67 -15.72
CA ALA A 94 -25.53 -6.62 -15.00
C ALA A 94 -24.66 -7.65 -14.24
N LEU A 95 -24.03 -7.20 -13.16
CA LEU A 95 -23.17 -8.03 -12.30
C LEU A 95 -23.80 -8.27 -10.94
N SER A 96 -23.25 -9.24 -10.20
CA SER A 96 -23.58 -9.42 -8.79
C SER A 96 -23.10 -8.24 -7.95
N GLU A 97 -23.70 -8.05 -6.77
CA GLU A 97 -23.30 -7.02 -5.79
C GLU A 97 -21.80 -7.05 -5.51
N THR A 98 -21.23 -8.25 -5.34
CA THR A 98 -19.79 -8.42 -5.15
C THR A 98 -18.98 -7.99 -6.38
N GLY A 99 -19.45 -8.30 -7.59
CA GLY A 99 -18.79 -7.89 -8.83
C GLY A 99 -18.78 -6.36 -8.99
N ILE A 100 -19.90 -5.71 -8.70
CA ILE A 100 -20.02 -4.25 -8.69
C ILE A 100 -19.06 -3.63 -7.68
N ALA A 101 -19.02 -4.14 -6.46
CA ALA A 101 -18.13 -3.62 -5.41
C ALA A 101 -16.65 -3.76 -5.79
N ILE A 102 -16.25 -4.89 -6.39
CA ILE A 102 -14.87 -5.12 -6.86
C ILE A 102 -14.52 -4.13 -7.98
N ILE A 103 -15.36 -3.99 -9.00
CA ILE A 103 -15.10 -3.09 -10.13
C ILE A 103 -15.06 -1.64 -9.67
N SER A 104 -16.00 -1.22 -8.83
CA SER A 104 -16.03 0.15 -8.29
C SER A 104 -14.77 0.45 -7.47
N SER A 105 -14.32 -0.50 -6.63
CA SER A 105 -13.09 -0.37 -5.85
C SER A 105 -11.84 -0.31 -6.74
N LEU A 106 -11.80 -1.09 -7.82
CA LEU A 106 -10.72 -1.03 -8.81
C LEU A 106 -10.67 0.33 -9.51
N ILE A 107 -11.82 0.84 -9.96
CA ILE A 107 -11.91 2.16 -10.60
C ILE A 107 -11.43 3.25 -9.64
N LEU A 108 -11.89 3.26 -8.40
CA LEU A 108 -11.49 4.25 -7.39
C LEU A 108 -10.00 4.15 -7.04
N THR A 109 -9.46 2.93 -6.97
CA THR A 109 -8.02 2.71 -6.78
C THR A 109 -7.22 3.32 -7.94
N LEU A 110 -7.67 3.11 -9.18
CA LEU A 110 -7.03 3.69 -10.36
C LEU A 110 -7.12 5.22 -10.35
N ILE A 111 -8.26 5.79 -9.99
CA ILE A 111 -8.42 7.26 -9.85
C ILE A 111 -7.47 7.80 -8.78
N GLY A 112 -7.43 7.19 -7.59
CA GLY A 112 -6.52 7.57 -6.51
C GLY A 112 -5.06 7.47 -6.94
N LEU A 113 -4.69 6.42 -7.67
CA LEU A 113 -3.34 6.24 -8.22
C LEU A 113 -3.00 7.33 -9.24
N SER A 114 -3.91 7.63 -10.17
CA SER A 114 -3.73 8.70 -11.17
C SER A 114 -3.54 10.07 -10.51
N ILE A 115 -4.36 10.41 -9.51
CA ILE A 115 -4.22 11.67 -8.76
C ILE A 115 -2.86 11.71 -8.05
N SER A 116 -2.42 10.59 -7.47
CA SER A 116 -1.13 10.50 -6.77
C SER A 116 0.05 10.68 -7.71
N ILE A 117 -0.02 10.12 -8.92
CA ILE A 117 0.98 10.31 -9.97
C ILE A 117 1.04 11.80 -10.36
N ILE A 118 -0.11 12.42 -10.61
CA ILE A 118 -0.19 13.85 -10.97
C ILE A 118 0.39 14.72 -9.84
N SER A 119 0.01 14.43 -8.59
CA SER A 119 0.52 15.13 -7.41
C SER A 119 2.04 15.02 -7.28
N TYR A 120 2.59 13.82 -7.48
CA TYR A 120 4.03 13.59 -7.38
C TYR A 120 4.80 14.41 -8.44
N TYR A 121 4.38 14.35 -9.70
CA TYR A 121 5.08 15.03 -10.79
C TYR A 121 4.82 16.54 -10.82
N GLY A 122 3.63 16.99 -10.42
CA GLY A 122 3.23 18.40 -10.43
C GLY A 122 3.70 19.20 -9.22
N PHE A 123 3.64 18.60 -8.02
CA PHE A 123 3.92 19.31 -6.77
C PHE A 123 5.11 18.72 -6.03
N GLU A 124 5.03 17.44 -5.64
CA GLU A 124 5.99 16.85 -4.70
C GLU A 124 7.44 16.90 -5.20
N ARG A 125 7.65 16.55 -6.46
CA ARG A 125 8.99 16.57 -7.09
C ARG A 125 9.60 17.97 -7.08
N HIS A 126 8.80 19.03 -7.17
CA HIS A 126 9.30 20.40 -7.13
C HIS A 126 9.80 20.75 -5.72
N PHE A 127 9.00 20.48 -4.69
CA PHE A 127 9.39 20.71 -3.29
C PHE A 127 10.60 19.88 -2.85
N LEU A 128 10.69 18.62 -3.29
CA LEU A 128 11.84 17.77 -2.99
C LEU A 128 13.15 18.29 -3.60
N LYS A 129 13.10 18.92 -4.78
CA LYS A 129 14.27 19.56 -5.38
C LYS A 129 14.73 20.77 -4.57
N MET A 130 13.79 21.59 -4.10
CA MET A 130 14.12 22.75 -3.26
C MET A 130 14.78 22.32 -1.95
N LYS A 131 14.31 21.24 -1.31
CA LYS A 131 14.93 20.72 -0.08
C LYS A 131 16.41 20.36 -0.27
N LYS A 132 16.79 19.81 -1.43
CA LYS A 132 18.19 19.48 -1.74
C LYS A 132 19.09 20.71 -1.93
N ALA A 133 18.53 21.89 -2.15
CA ALA A 133 19.32 23.12 -2.28
C ALA A 133 19.67 23.74 -0.92
N PHE A 134 19.04 23.29 0.17
CA PHE A 134 19.24 23.80 1.54
C PHE A 134 19.90 22.80 2.49
N ASN A 135 20.34 21.65 1.97
CA ASN A 135 21.12 20.62 2.67
C ASN A 135 22.51 20.52 2.02
#